data_AF-A0A356R2J8-F1
#
_entry.id   AF-A0A356R2J8-F1
#
_cell.length_a   1.000
_cell.length_b   1.000
_cell.length_c   1.000
_cell.angle_alpha   90.00
_cell.angle_beta   90.00
_cell.angle_gamma   90.00
#
_symmetry.space_group_name_H-M   'P 1'
#
loop_
_entity.id
_entity.type
_entity.pdbx_description
1 polymer ?
#
loop_
_entity_poly.entity_id
_entity_poly.type
_entity_poly.pdbx_seq_one_letter_code
_entity_poly.pdbx_strand_id
1 'polypeptide(L)'
;ANVTGGAAGQCADLLHDLKTGLLLGASPRFQALAQIFGVLTGSLVGSAVYLVLIPDPQSMLLTVEWPAPAVATWKAVAEVFQLGTEAIPPGSLLAMSIAGVLGVGMVVLDQSVPPSMRRWIPSASTMGLAFVIPAWNSLSLFLGALLGAFLMRYAKTWAERFVMALAAGLVAGESLAGVASVLVKILF
;
A
#
# COMPACT_ATOMS: atom_id res chain seq x y z
N ALA A 1 -3.73 -9.18 -15.17
CA ALA A 1 -3.57 -9.15 -13.70
C ALA A 1 -3.88 -7.76 -13.13
N ASN A 2 -3.22 -6.69 -13.58
CA ASN A 2 -3.43 -5.34 -13.05
C ASN A 2 -4.87 -4.81 -13.14
N VAL A 3 -5.57 -5.01 -14.27
CA VAL A 3 -6.96 -4.55 -14.43
C VAL A 3 -7.91 -5.30 -13.50
N THR A 4 -7.82 -6.63 -13.43
CA THR A 4 -8.68 -7.46 -12.59
C THR A 4 -8.41 -7.26 -11.09
N GLY A 5 -7.15 -7.22 -10.69
CA GLY A 5 -6.75 -6.97 -9.30
C GLY A 5 -7.07 -5.55 -8.87
N GLY A 6 -6.82 -4.57 -9.75
CA GLY A 6 -7.20 -3.17 -9.53
C GLY A 6 -8.72 -3.02 -9.39
N ALA A 7 -9.51 -3.63 -10.26
CA ALA A 7 -10.97 -3.61 -10.15
C ALA A 7 -11.45 -4.24 -8.83
N ALA A 8 -10.91 -5.39 -8.44
CA ALA A 8 -11.27 -6.03 -7.18
C ALA A 8 -10.91 -5.17 -5.96
N GLY A 9 -9.72 -4.55 -5.95
CA GLY A 9 -9.29 -3.62 -4.90
C GLY A 9 -10.20 -2.40 -4.82
N GLN A 10 -10.47 -1.76 -5.95
CA GLN A 10 -11.39 -0.61 -6.00
C GLN A 10 -12.81 -0.98 -5.55
N CYS A 11 -13.31 -2.17 -5.90
CA CYS A 11 -14.59 -2.64 -5.38
C CYS A 11 -14.59 -2.78 -3.84
N ALA A 12 -13.52 -3.32 -3.26
CA ALA A 12 -13.40 -3.43 -1.80
C ALA A 12 -13.42 -2.06 -1.13
N ASP A 13 -12.62 -1.11 -1.63
CA ASP A 13 -12.55 0.26 -1.08
C ASP A 13 -13.89 0.98 -1.22
N LEU A 14 -14.55 0.88 -2.39
CA LEU A 14 -15.85 1.51 -2.62
C LEU A 14 -16.95 0.99 -1.70
N LEU A 15 -16.93 -0.30 -1.33
CA LEU A 15 -17.88 -0.83 -0.35
C LEU A 15 -17.70 -0.17 1.02
N HIS A 16 -16.46 0.12 1.43
CA HIS A 16 -16.16 0.84 2.66
C HIS A 16 -16.57 2.32 2.57
N ASP A 17 -16.30 2.98 1.44
CA ASP A 17 -16.63 4.40 1.24
C ASP A 17 -18.14 4.65 1.18
N LEU A 18 -18.88 3.81 0.45
CA LEU A 18 -20.34 3.90 0.36
C LEU A 18 -20.99 3.60 1.72
N LYS A 19 -20.48 2.62 2.46
CA LYS A 19 -20.97 2.32 3.81
C LYS A 19 -20.72 3.50 4.76
N THR A 20 -19.52 4.07 4.73
CA THR A 20 -19.16 5.23 5.55
C THR A 20 -20.02 6.44 5.17
N GLY A 21 -20.21 6.69 3.88
CA GLY A 21 -21.09 7.73 3.37
C GLY A 21 -22.52 7.58 3.86
N LEU A 22 -23.08 6.37 3.77
CA LEU A 22 -24.42 6.05 4.26
C LEU A 22 -24.55 6.34 5.76
N LEU A 23 -23.56 5.95 6.56
CA LEU A 23 -23.54 6.22 8.01
C LEU A 23 -23.47 7.72 8.34
N LEU A 24 -22.86 8.53 7.47
CA LEU A 24 -22.79 9.99 7.58
C LEU A 24 -23.98 10.71 6.94
N GLY A 25 -24.95 9.99 6.38
CA GLY A 25 -26.12 10.55 5.71
C GLY A 25 -25.86 11.08 4.30
N ALA A 26 -24.73 10.72 3.68
CA ALA A 26 -24.43 11.08 2.30
C ALA A 26 -25.30 10.28 1.31
N SER A 27 -25.67 10.92 0.21
CA SER A 27 -26.39 10.26 -0.89
C SER A 27 -25.43 9.38 -1.70
N PRO A 28 -25.71 8.07 -1.85
CA PRO A 28 -24.86 7.16 -2.63
C PRO A 28 -24.72 7.59 -4.10
N ARG A 29 -25.75 8.25 -4.66
CA ARG A 29 -25.74 8.72 -6.05
C ARG A 29 -24.73 9.85 -6.25
N PHE A 30 -24.66 10.79 -5.32
CA PHE A 30 -23.68 11.88 -5.39
C PHE A 30 -22.27 11.37 -5.11
N GLN A 31 -22.10 10.39 -4.23
CA GLN A 31 -20.80 9.73 -4.03
C GLN A 31 -20.32 9.01 -5.29
N ALA A 32 -21.19 8.25 -5.97
CA ALA A 32 -20.84 7.58 -7.21
C ALA A 32 -20.46 8.59 -8.32
N LEU A 33 -21.21 9.69 -8.43
CA LEU A 33 -20.89 10.74 -9.39
C LEU A 33 -19.54 11.40 -9.08
N ALA A 34 -19.29 11.74 -7.81
CA ALA A 34 -18.02 12.28 -7.36
C ALA A 34 -16.85 11.32 -7.65
N GLN A 35 -17.04 10.01 -7.44
CA GLN A 35 -16.02 9.01 -7.74
C GLN A 35 -15.71 8.93 -9.24
N ILE A 36 -16.73 8.99 -10.11
CA ILE A 36 -16.52 8.99 -11.56
C ILE A 36 -15.65 10.18 -11.98
N PHE A 37 -16.00 11.39 -11.52
CA PHE A 37 -15.18 12.57 -11.79
C PHE A 37 -13.78 12.46 -11.17
N GLY A 38 -13.69 11.98 -9.93
CA GLY A 38 -12.42 11.77 -9.23
C GLY A 38 -11.50 10.79 -9.96
N VAL A 39 -12.03 9.68 -10.46
CA VAL A 39 -11.28 8.68 -11.24
C VAL A 39 -10.88 9.26 -12.61
N LEU A 40 -11.77 9.95 -13.31
CA LEU A 40 -11.45 10.57 -14.59
C LEU A 40 -10.34 11.63 -14.44
N THR A 41 -10.52 12.57 -13.52
CA THR A 41 -9.53 13.62 -13.26
C THR A 41 -8.22 13.03 -12.72
N GLY A 42 -8.31 12.13 -11.74
CA GLY A 42 -7.14 11.50 -11.13
C GLY A 42 -6.34 10.63 -12.11
N SER A 43 -7.01 9.88 -12.97
CA SER A 43 -6.33 9.07 -13.99
C SER A 43 -5.65 9.93 -15.05
N LEU A 44 -6.30 10.99 -15.53
CA LEU A 44 -5.73 11.91 -16.52
C LEU A 44 -4.55 12.71 -15.94
N VAL A 45 -4.76 13.38 -14.80
CA VAL A 45 -3.73 14.21 -14.16
C VAL A 45 -2.60 13.33 -13.65
N GLY A 46 -2.89 12.21 -12.99
CA GLY A 46 -1.89 11.29 -12.48
C GLY A 46 -1.02 10.71 -13.59
N SER A 47 -1.62 10.31 -14.72
CA SER A 47 -0.86 9.83 -15.89
C SER A 47 0.01 10.94 -16.49
N ALA A 48 -0.52 12.14 -16.64
CA ALA A 48 0.23 13.28 -17.19
C ALA A 48 1.42 13.65 -16.30
N VAL A 49 1.20 13.74 -14.98
CA VAL A 49 2.26 14.01 -14.00
C VAL A 49 3.30 12.90 -14.04
N TYR A 50 2.89 11.63 -14.08
CA TYR A 50 3.83 10.51 -14.20
C TYR A 50 4.74 10.63 -15.44
N LEU A 51 4.16 10.92 -16.61
CA LEU A 51 4.93 11.07 -17.86
C LEU A 51 5.92 12.24 -17.82
N VAL A 52 5.60 13.31 -17.08
CA VAL A 52 6.50 14.46 -16.88
C VAL A 52 7.59 14.13 -15.86
N LEU A 53 7.25 13.43 -14.77
CA LEU A 53 8.18 13.11 -13.68
C LEU A 53 9.16 12.01 -14.05
N ILE A 54 8.71 11.01 -14.81
CA ILE A 54 9.47 9.81 -15.15
C ILE A 54 9.53 9.67 -16.69
N PRO A 55 10.28 10.55 -17.39
CA PRO A 55 10.38 10.53 -18.85
C PRO A 55 11.11 9.29 -19.38
N ASP A 56 12.05 8.72 -18.60
CA ASP A 56 12.72 7.46 -18.92
C ASP A 56 12.56 6.44 -17.78
N PRO A 57 11.44 5.71 -17.72
CA PRO A 57 11.17 4.74 -16.66
C PRO A 57 12.21 3.63 -16.55
N GLN A 58 12.91 3.29 -17.64
CA GLN A 58 13.86 2.17 -17.65
C GLN A 58 15.15 2.49 -16.89
N SER A 59 15.62 3.73 -16.99
CA SER A 59 16.83 4.19 -16.28
C SER A 59 16.52 4.83 -14.93
N MET A 60 15.31 5.36 -14.74
CA MET A 60 14.96 6.10 -13.52
C MET A 60 14.39 5.21 -12.42
N LEU A 61 13.51 4.24 -12.74
CA LEU A 61 12.86 3.40 -11.73
C LEU A 61 13.78 2.29 -11.22
N LEU A 62 13.49 1.80 -10.01
CA LEU A 62 14.30 0.78 -9.32
C LEU A 62 15.72 1.25 -8.97
N THR A 63 15.90 2.57 -8.88
CA THR A 63 17.14 3.22 -8.43
C THR A 63 17.03 3.63 -6.96
N VAL A 64 18.12 4.13 -6.37
CA VAL A 64 18.09 4.65 -4.98
C VAL A 64 17.16 5.86 -4.86
N GLU A 65 17.08 6.69 -5.90
CA GLU A 65 16.21 7.86 -5.93
C GLU A 65 14.73 7.48 -6.14
N TRP A 66 14.46 6.51 -7.03
CA TRP A 66 13.11 6.03 -7.32
C TRP A 66 13.00 4.50 -7.12
N PRO A 67 13.01 4.03 -5.87
CA PRO A 67 13.06 2.59 -5.57
C PRO A 67 11.81 1.83 -6.02
N ALA A 68 10.66 2.50 -6.07
CA ALA A 68 9.40 2.01 -6.65
C ALA A 68 9.10 0.51 -6.40
N PRO A 69 9.04 0.05 -5.13
CA PRO A 69 8.96 -1.38 -4.79
C PRO A 69 7.71 -2.06 -5.37
N ALA A 70 6.58 -1.34 -5.44
CA ALA A 70 5.37 -1.85 -6.07
C ALA A 70 5.56 -2.10 -7.58
N VAL A 71 6.30 -1.24 -8.27
CA VAL A 71 6.63 -1.41 -9.69
C VAL A 71 7.51 -2.64 -9.89
N ALA A 72 8.49 -2.87 -9.00
CA ALA A 72 9.34 -4.05 -9.04
C ALA A 72 8.53 -5.36 -9.02
N THR A 73 7.56 -5.45 -8.12
CA THR A 73 6.67 -6.62 -7.99
C THR A 73 5.85 -6.85 -9.25
N TRP A 74 5.26 -5.79 -9.81
CA TRP A 74 4.47 -5.89 -11.04
C TRP A 74 5.32 -6.21 -12.27
N LYS A 75 6.54 -5.67 -12.35
CA LYS A 75 7.51 -6.00 -13.39
C LYS A 75 7.85 -7.49 -13.35
N ALA A 76 8.18 -8.03 -12.19
CA ALA A 76 8.49 -9.47 -12.04
C ALA A 76 7.31 -10.34 -12.49
N VAL A 77 6.08 -9.98 -12.13
CA VAL A 77 4.89 -10.69 -12.61
C VAL A 77 4.79 -10.63 -14.14
N ALA A 78 4.97 -9.45 -14.74
CA ALA A 78 4.91 -9.26 -16.19
C ALA A 78 5.99 -10.06 -16.94
N GLU A 79 7.22 -10.12 -16.41
CA GLU A 79 8.33 -10.89 -16.96
C GLU A 79 8.02 -12.39 -16.95
N VAL A 80 7.48 -12.92 -15.86
CA VAL A 80 7.06 -14.33 -15.76
C VAL A 80 5.95 -14.65 -16.76
N PHE A 81 5.00 -13.74 -16.99
CA PHE A 81 3.96 -13.93 -17.99
C PHE A 81 4.50 -13.89 -19.43
N GLN A 82 5.51 -13.06 -19.73
CA GLN A 82 6.07 -12.94 -21.07
C GLN A 82 7.06 -14.05 -21.41
N LEU A 83 7.98 -14.34 -20.48
CA LEU A 83 9.14 -15.21 -20.68
C LEU A 83 8.95 -16.61 -20.07
N GLY A 84 7.83 -16.84 -19.38
CA GLY A 84 7.55 -18.08 -18.68
C GLY A 84 8.27 -18.19 -17.34
N THR A 85 8.13 -19.36 -16.69
CA THR A 85 8.75 -19.62 -15.38
C THR A 85 10.28 -19.68 -15.42
N GLU A 86 10.88 -19.73 -16.60
CA GLU A 86 12.33 -19.69 -16.80
C GLU A 86 12.94 -18.31 -16.50
N ALA A 87 12.14 -17.23 -16.54
CA ALA A 87 12.58 -15.90 -16.15
C ALA A 87 12.76 -15.73 -14.63
N ILE A 88 12.26 -16.68 -13.85
CA ILE A 88 12.37 -16.65 -12.41
C ILE A 88 13.78 -17.11 -11.99
N PRO A 89 14.50 -16.35 -11.13
CA PRO A 89 15.80 -16.78 -10.63
C PRO A 89 15.76 -18.19 -10.02
N PRO A 90 16.82 -19.01 -10.19
CA PRO A 90 16.90 -20.34 -9.62
C PRO A 90 16.64 -20.32 -8.11
N GLY A 91 15.80 -21.24 -7.63
CA GLY A 91 15.46 -21.34 -6.21
C GLY A 91 14.29 -20.47 -5.74
N SER A 92 13.86 -19.46 -6.51
CA SER A 92 12.73 -18.61 -6.12
C SER A 92 11.41 -19.37 -6.02
N LEU A 93 11.15 -20.35 -6.88
CA LEU A 93 9.93 -21.18 -6.77
C LEU A 93 9.90 -21.97 -5.46
N LEU A 94 11.05 -22.46 -5.00
CA LEU A 94 11.18 -23.15 -3.72
C LEU A 94 11.05 -22.17 -2.55
N ALA A 95 11.65 -20.98 -2.65
CA ALA A 95 11.47 -19.94 -1.64
C ALA A 95 10.01 -19.49 -1.54
N MET A 96 9.33 -19.31 -2.67
CA MET A 96 7.90 -18.96 -2.75
C MET A 96 7.02 -20.06 -2.18
N SER A 97 7.30 -21.34 -2.46
CA SER A 97 6.52 -22.45 -1.92
C SER A 97 6.69 -22.58 -0.40
N ILE A 98 7.92 -22.45 0.10
CA ILE A 98 8.19 -22.41 1.55
C ILE A 98 7.47 -21.21 2.19
N ALA A 99 7.60 -20.02 1.62
CA ALA A 99 6.94 -18.81 2.11
C ALA A 99 5.42 -18.94 2.07
N GLY A 100 4.86 -19.58 1.04
CA GLY A 100 3.44 -19.87 0.91
C GLY A 100 2.94 -20.83 2.00
N VAL A 101 3.65 -21.94 2.23
CA VAL A 101 3.33 -22.91 3.30
C VAL A 101 3.42 -22.25 4.68
N LEU A 102 4.48 -21.48 4.93
CA LEU A 102 4.64 -20.75 6.19
C LEU A 102 3.52 -19.71 6.37
N GLY A 103 3.19 -18.95 5.32
CA GLY A 103 2.11 -17.96 5.35
C GLY A 103 0.76 -18.57 5.66
N VAL A 104 0.41 -19.68 4.99
CA VAL A 104 -0.81 -20.44 5.30
C VAL A 104 -0.77 -20.97 6.73
N GLY A 105 0.36 -21.54 7.16
CA GLY A 105 0.55 -22.04 8.53
C GLY A 105 0.35 -20.95 9.58
N MET A 106 0.86 -19.74 9.34
CA MET A 106 0.67 -18.59 10.24
C MET A 106 -0.80 -18.16 10.32
N VAL A 107 -1.52 -18.11 9.20
CA VAL A 107 -2.95 -17.77 9.19
C VAL A 107 -3.78 -18.82 9.91
N VAL A 108 -3.50 -20.10 9.69
CA VAL A 108 -4.19 -21.20 10.38
C VAL A 108 -3.90 -21.15 11.88
N LEU A 109 -2.64 -20.88 12.27
CA LEU A 109 -2.25 -20.77 13.67
C LEU A 109 -2.98 -19.61 14.35
N ASP A 110 -3.02 -18.43 13.73
CA ASP A 110 -3.72 -17.25 14.26
C ASP A 110 -5.21 -17.53 14.54
N GLN A 111 -5.86 -18.29 13.65
CA GLN A 111 -7.26 -18.68 13.84
C GLN A 111 -7.44 -19.76 14.91
N SER A 112 -6.48 -20.68 15.05
CA SER A 112 -6.59 -21.87 15.90
C SER A 112 -6.16 -21.64 17.35
N VAL A 113 -5.35 -20.62 17.65
CA VAL A 113 -4.90 -20.38 19.03
C VAL A 113 -5.95 -19.68 19.89
N PRO A 114 -5.88 -19.84 21.23
CA PRO A 114 -6.71 -19.10 22.16
C PRO A 114 -6.53 -17.58 22.03
N PRO A 115 -7.57 -16.77 22.30
CA PRO A 115 -7.50 -15.30 22.22
C PRO A 115 -6.36 -14.67 23.03
N SER A 116 -5.95 -15.31 24.13
CA SER A 116 -4.82 -14.87 24.97
C SER A 116 -3.46 -14.98 24.26
N MET A 117 -3.31 -15.90 23.31
CA MET A 117 -2.08 -16.11 22.54
C MET A 117 -2.05 -15.36 21.20
N ARG A 118 -3.20 -14.96 20.65
CA ARG A 118 -3.28 -14.24 19.36
C ARG A 118 -2.42 -12.98 19.31
N ARG A 119 -2.27 -12.27 20.44
CA ARG A 119 -1.37 -11.11 20.57
C ARG A 119 0.09 -11.39 20.17
N TRP A 120 0.54 -12.63 20.34
CA TRP A 120 1.93 -13.02 20.15
C TRP A 120 2.21 -13.62 18.78
N ILE A 121 1.16 -13.89 17.99
CA ILE A 121 1.33 -14.43 16.64
C ILE A 121 1.57 -13.27 15.69
N PRO A 122 2.71 -13.26 14.97
CA PRO A 122 2.95 -12.27 13.95
C PRO A 122 1.97 -12.45 12.78
N SER A 123 1.46 -11.34 12.25
CA SER A 123 0.55 -11.37 11.11
C SER A 123 1.30 -11.78 9.83
N ALA A 124 0.77 -12.78 9.13
CA ALA A 124 1.32 -13.24 7.85
C ALA A 124 1.42 -12.11 6.81
N SER A 125 0.42 -11.20 6.77
CA SER A 125 0.42 -10.07 5.85
C SER A 125 1.50 -9.04 6.18
N THR A 126 1.73 -8.76 7.47
CA THR A 126 2.80 -7.85 7.90
C THR A 126 4.19 -8.41 7.61
N MET A 127 4.36 -9.73 7.75
CA MET A 127 5.60 -10.42 7.41
C MET A 127 5.89 -10.30 5.91
N GLY A 128 4.88 -10.56 5.06
CA GLY A 128 5.00 -10.40 3.61
C GLY A 128 5.35 -8.97 3.20
N LEU A 129 4.69 -7.97 3.79
CA LEU A 129 4.99 -6.56 3.54
C LEU A 129 6.43 -6.18 3.90
N ALA A 130 6.99 -6.75 4.98
CA ALA A 130 8.37 -6.49 5.39
C ALA A 130 9.41 -6.95 4.35
N PHE A 131 9.11 -7.94 3.52
CA PHE A 131 10.00 -8.39 2.42
C PHE A 131 9.95 -7.49 1.18
N VAL A 132 8.92 -6.66 1.04
CA VAL A 132 8.71 -5.79 -0.13
C VAL A 132 9.15 -4.36 0.14
N ILE A 133 9.03 -3.91 1.39
CA ILE A 133 9.29 -2.52 1.77
C ILE A 133 10.77 -2.33 2.14
N PRO A 134 11.45 -1.28 1.65
CA PRO A 134 12.82 -0.97 2.06
C PRO A 134 12.98 -0.78 3.57
N ALA A 135 14.13 -1.18 4.12
CA ALA A 135 14.38 -1.17 5.57
C ALA A 135 14.14 0.19 6.24
N TRP A 136 14.49 1.29 5.57
CA TRP A 136 14.27 2.65 6.08
C TRP A 136 12.78 3.00 6.19
N ASN A 137 11.95 2.56 5.23
CA ASN A 137 10.50 2.70 5.30
C ASN A 137 9.92 1.85 6.43
N SER A 138 10.40 0.61 6.58
CA SER A 138 9.99 -0.25 7.69
C SER A 138 10.33 0.35 9.05
N LEU A 139 11.49 1.01 9.19
CA LEU A 139 11.88 1.69 10.42
C LEU A 139 10.98 2.91 10.69
N SER A 140 10.69 3.74 9.68
CA SER A 140 9.76 4.87 9.81
C SER A 140 8.36 4.42 10.23
N LEU A 141 7.83 3.36 9.63
CA LEU A 141 6.54 2.77 10.01
C LEU A 141 6.57 2.23 11.45
N PHE A 142 7.67 1.58 11.84
CA PHE A 142 7.85 1.08 13.20
C PHE A 142 7.89 2.20 14.24
N LEU A 143 8.62 3.28 13.98
CA LEU A 143 8.66 4.46 14.86
C LEU A 143 7.29 5.12 14.97
N GLY A 144 6.56 5.25 13.86
CA GLY A 144 5.17 5.74 13.86
C GLY A 144 4.24 4.85 14.67
N ALA A 145 4.37 3.52 14.53
CA ALA A 145 3.59 2.56 15.30
C ALA A 145 3.93 2.58 16.80
N LEU A 146 5.21 2.75 17.16
CA LEU A 146 5.64 2.92 18.54
C LEU A 146 5.05 4.19 19.17
N LEU A 147 5.09 5.31 18.44
CA LEU A 147 4.47 6.56 18.88
C LEU A 147 2.96 6.38 19.06
N GLY A 148 2.28 5.73 18.11
CA GLY A 148 0.87 5.39 18.22
C GLY A 148 0.57 4.52 19.44
N ALA A 149 1.38 3.49 19.69
CA ALA A 149 1.24 2.60 20.85
C ALA A 149 1.48 3.35 22.17
N PHE A 150 2.43 4.29 22.20
CA PHE A 150 2.65 5.18 23.34
C PHE A 150 1.42 6.05 23.58
N LEU A 151 0.91 6.74 22.55
CA LEU A 151 -0.29 7.59 22.66
C LEU A 151 -1.53 6.80 23.10
N MET A 152 -1.68 5.56 22.63
CA MET A 152 -2.76 4.66 23.07
C MET A 152 -2.69 4.30 24.57
N ARG A 153 -1.50 4.34 25.18
CA ARG A 153 -1.33 4.12 26.64
C ARG A 153 -1.63 5.36 27.47
N TYR A 154 -1.20 6.55 27.03
CA TYR A 154 -1.28 7.77 27.83
C TYR A 154 -2.52 8.63 27.54
N ALA A 155 -3.07 8.55 26.33
CA ALA A 155 -4.16 9.40 25.87
C ALA A 155 -5.19 8.59 25.05
N LYS A 156 -5.62 7.43 25.56
CA LYS A 156 -6.45 6.44 24.85
C LYS A 156 -7.64 7.05 24.09
N THR A 157 -8.48 7.85 24.74
CA THR A 157 -9.70 8.42 24.11
C THR A 157 -9.38 9.38 22.97
N TRP A 158 -8.27 10.12 23.08
CA TRP A 158 -7.80 10.99 22.00
C TRP A 158 -7.17 10.16 20.89
N ALA A 159 -6.35 9.17 21.24
CA ALA A 159 -5.63 8.33 20.31
C ALA A 159 -6.57 7.52 19.40
N GLU A 160 -7.62 6.91 19.98
CA GLU A 160 -8.66 6.18 19.24
C GLU A 160 -9.38 7.03 18.19
N ARG A 161 -9.45 8.35 18.39
CA ARG A 161 -10.10 9.28 17.47
C ARG A 161 -9.16 9.86 16.43
N PHE A 162 -7.93 10.20 16.82
CA PHE A 162 -7.07 11.07 16.02
C PHE A 162 -5.83 10.41 15.45
N VAL A 163 -5.31 9.31 16.02
CA VAL A 163 -4.05 8.72 15.55
C VAL A 163 -4.15 8.26 14.09
N MET A 164 -5.25 7.62 13.72
CA MET A 164 -5.45 7.19 12.33
C MET A 164 -5.58 8.37 11.37
N ALA A 165 -6.32 9.41 11.74
CA ALA A 165 -6.46 10.62 10.94
C ALA A 165 -5.14 11.37 10.76
N LEU A 166 -4.34 11.47 11.84
CA LEU A 166 -3.01 12.09 11.80
C LEU A 166 -2.04 11.28 10.94
N ALA A 167 -2.01 9.95 11.10
CA ALA A 167 -1.17 9.08 10.27
C ALA A 167 -1.53 9.22 8.78
N ALA A 168 -2.82 9.18 8.44
CA ALA A 168 -3.28 9.40 7.07
C ALA A 168 -2.90 10.79 6.55
N GLY A 169 -3.05 11.84 7.37
CA GLY A 169 -2.67 13.20 7.02
C GLY A 169 -1.16 13.37 6.79
N LEU A 170 -0.32 12.71 7.60
CA LEU A 170 1.13 12.72 7.43
C LEU A 170 1.56 12.02 6.13
N VAL A 171 0.97 10.87 5.82
CA VAL A 171 1.22 10.15 4.56
C VAL A 171 0.82 11.00 3.35
N ALA A 172 -0.39 11.59 3.39
CA ALA A 172 -0.84 12.49 2.33
C ALA A 172 0.05 13.74 2.21
N GLY A 173 0.46 14.31 3.34
CA GLY A 173 1.33 15.49 3.41
C GLY A 173 2.72 15.24 2.83
N GLU A 174 3.32 14.09 3.13
CA GLU A 174 4.60 13.67 2.55
C GLU A 174 4.50 13.53 1.03
N SER A 175 3.41 12.93 0.52
CA SER A 175 3.17 12.81 -0.92
C SER A 175 3.01 14.18 -1.61
N LEU A 176 2.26 15.10 -0.99
CA LEU A 176 2.09 16.47 -1.52
C LEU A 176 3.41 17.26 -1.48
N ALA A 177 4.19 17.12 -0.42
CA ALA A 177 5.52 17.73 -0.31
C ALA A 177 6.47 17.18 -1.38
N GLY A 178 6.40 15.88 -1.68
CA GLY A 178 7.12 15.26 -2.79
C GLY A 178 6.78 15.92 -4.12
N VAL A 179 5.49 16.05 -4.47
CA VAL A 179 5.04 16.72 -5.69
C VAL A 179 5.52 18.18 -5.73
N ALA A 180 5.37 18.93 -4.63
CA ALA A 180 5.81 20.31 -4.56
C ALA A 180 7.33 20.44 -4.76
N SER A 181 8.12 19.53 -4.17
CA SER A 181 9.57 19.52 -4.33
C SER A 181 10.01 19.33 -5.78
N VAL A 182 9.31 18.46 -6.52
CA VAL A 182 9.62 18.26 -7.94
C VAL A 182 9.17 19.44 -8.78
N LEU A 183 8.01 20.04 -8.50
CA LEU A 183 7.59 21.26 -9.18
C LEU A 183 8.61 22.39 -9.00
N VAL A 184 9.15 22.56 -7.80
CA VAL A 184 10.22 23.55 -7.54
C VAL A 184 11.46 23.25 -8.36
N LYS A 185 11.93 21.99 -8.41
CA LYS A 185 13.09 21.57 -9.22
C LYS A 185 12.89 21.75 -10.73
N ILE A 186 11.66 21.74 -11.22
CA ILE A 186 11.34 21.94 -12.65
C ILE A 186 11.29 23.44 -12.98
N LEU A 187 10.86 24.28 -12.03
CA LEU A 187 10.63 25.71 -12.25
C LEU A 187 11.87 26.60 -11.98
N PHE A 188 12.81 26.14 -11.17
CA PHE A 188 14.04 26.84 -10.78
C PHE A 188 15.27 25.97 -10.99
#